data_AF-A0A6N2UEE4-F1
#
_entry.id   AF-A0A6N2UEE4-F1
#
_cell.length_a   1.000
_cell.length_b   1.000
_cell.length_c   1.000
_cell.angle_alpha   90.00
_cell.angle_beta   90.00
_cell.angle_gamma   90.00
#
_symmetry.space_group_name_H-M   'P 1'
#
loop_
_entity.id
_entity.type
_entity.pdbx_description
1 polymer ?
#
loop_
_entity_poly.entity_id
_entity_poly.type
_entity_poly.pdbx_seq_one_letter_code
_entity_poly.pdbx_strand_id
1 'polypeptide(L)'
;MGTGEAGVYYTSGGSNRVHHQALIHSIDGVFTHDPRTGRPRKMRSGGHGQANIDLLTQYGFTFHIDKVYPNGVRRGRVTGHAAKRKRDRAEQMWFPSQWSVEDIVKAGEYVSGLKSNRHKPEGIILWGTYKGVRVGIIKRNGQIQTIFPFLNRKSPQDERKAMNMDIRRSIKQRADTVDEDDIMVERSWKDMVVACVSDVPDTIKFIDTQCSADELSWLSEVFDELVEQTQNPELILSLRNAIIRNPEEDKRYYLMDNLDEAFDAYGDYAVKSAYRKAKDGISL
;
A
#
# COMPACT_ATOMS: atom_id res chain seq x y z
N MET A 1 21.08 29.76 -6.14
CA MET A 1 20.37 30.10 -4.90
C MET A 1 19.17 30.94 -5.32
N GLY A 2 18.00 30.80 -4.67
CA GLY A 2 16.79 31.47 -5.15
C GLY A 2 15.67 31.49 -4.11
N THR A 3 14.89 32.56 -4.13
CA THR A 3 13.70 32.76 -3.30
C THR A 3 12.49 32.23 -4.05
N GLY A 4 11.68 31.39 -3.40
CA GLY A 4 10.44 30.89 -3.97
C GLY A 4 9.31 31.93 -3.93
N GLU A 5 8.14 31.58 -4.46
CA GLU A 5 6.96 32.44 -4.38
C GLU A 5 6.51 32.68 -2.93
N ALA A 6 6.82 31.75 -2.01
CA ALA A 6 6.55 31.91 -0.58
C ALA A 6 7.40 33.02 0.07
N GLY A 7 8.34 33.65 -0.65
CA GLY A 7 9.29 34.61 -0.10
C GLY A 7 10.35 33.96 0.78
N VAL A 8 10.31 32.63 0.94
CA VAL A 8 11.27 31.85 1.73
C VAL A 8 12.49 31.52 0.89
N TYR A 9 13.65 31.70 1.49
CA TYR A 9 14.93 31.30 0.90
C TYR A 9 15.20 29.82 1.18
N TYR A 10 15.08 28.97 0.17
CA TYR A 10 15.36 27.54 0.31
C TYR A 10 16.84 27.24 0.11
N THR A 11 17.48 26.80 1.18
CA THR A 11 18.85 26.27 1.14
C THR A 11 18.81 24.75 1.08
N SER A 12 19.70 24.17 0.28
CA SER A 12 19.95 22.73 0.28
C SER A 12 20.93 22.30 1.39
N GLY A 13 21.33 23.22 2.27
CA GLY A 13 22.23 22.94 3.39
C GLY A 13 23.63 22.47 2.96
N GLY A 14 24.07 22.85 1.76
CA GLY A 14 25.35 22.39 1.19
C GLY A 14 25.27 21.08 0.41
N SER A 15 24.07 20.58 0.11
CA SER A 15 23.90 19.39 -0.74
C SER A 15 24.47 19.61 -2.14
N ASN A 16 25.36 18.72 -2.57
CA ASN A 16 25.84 18.64 -3.96
C ASN A 16 24.86 17.90 -4.89
N ARG A 17 23.73 17.40 -4.36
CA ARG A 17 22.77 16.55 -5.09
C ARG A 17 21.41 17.22 -5.27
N VAL A 18 20.97 18.01 -4.29
CA VAL A 18 19.69 18.72 -4.33
C VAL A 18 19.94 20.19 -4.64
N HIS A 19 19.47 20.63 -5.80
CA HIS A 19 19.58 22.03 -6.19
C HIS A 19 18.43 22.86 -5.61
N HIS A 20 18.67 24.12 -5.24
CA HIS A 20 17.65 25.01 -4.66
C HIS A 20 16.37 25.12 -5.51
N GLN A 21 16.49 25.11 -6.85
CA GLN A 21 15.33 25.16 -7.75
C GLN A 21 14.42 23.93 -7.59
N ALA A 22 15.00 22.77 -7.27
CA ALA A 22 14.24 21.57 -6.99
C ALA A 22 13.42 21.72 -5.71
N LEU A 23 13.94 22.44 -4.70
CA LEU A 23 13.23 22.74 -3.47
C LEU A 23 12.09 23.70 -3.72
N ILE A 24 12.30 24.80 -4.45
CA ILE A 24 11.21 25.73 -4.83
C ILE A 24 10.10 24.95 -5.56
N HIS A 25 10.46 24.16 -6.58
CA HIS A 25 9.49 23.36 -7.32
C HIS A 25 8.75 22.35 -6.43
N SER A 26 9.48 21.64 -5.56
CA SER A 26 8.93 20.57 -4.73
C SER A 26 8.12 21.11 -3.55
N ILE A 27 8.48 22.26 -3.00
CA ILE A 27 7.92 22.81 -1.75
C ILE A 27 6.81 23.81 -2.07
N ASP A 28 7.09 24.85 -2.86
CA ASP A 28 6.11 25.88 -3.23
C ASP A 28 5.21 25.42 -4.38
N GLY A 29 5.80 24.71 -5.34
CA GLY A 29 5.16 24.42 -6.61
C GLY A 29 5.39 25.51 -7.66
N VAL A 30 4.78 25.32 -8.82
CA VAL A 30 4.87 26.27 -9.93
C VAL A 30 3.47 26.74 -10.26
N PHE A 31 3.24 28.04 -10.23
CA PHE A 31 2.00 28.67 -10.65
C PHE A 31 2.14 29.26 -12.05
N THR A 32 1.05 29.28 -12.82
CA THR A 32 0.99 30.13 -14.01
C THR A 32 0.43 31.49 -13.61
N HIS A 33 0.94 32.55 -14.19
CA HIS A 33 0.56 33.91 -13.87
C HIS A 33 -0.17 34.56 -15.04
N ASP A 34 -1.10 35.47 -14.72
CA ASP A 34 -1.66 36.37 -15.69
C ASP A 34 -0.56 37.34 -16.18
N PRO A 35 -0.27 37.42 -17.49
CA PRO A 35 0.85 38.22 -17.99
C PRO A 35 0.65 39.73 -17.79
N ARG A 36 -0.58 40.21 -17.55
CA ARG A 36 -0.87 41.63 -17.36
C ARG A 36 -0.84 42.03 -15.89
N THR A 37 -1.36 41.18 -15.01
CA THR A 37 -1.51 41.51 -13.58
C THR A 37 -0.46 40.84 -12.69
N GLY A 38 0.29 39.88 -13.23
CA GLY A 38 1.20 39.04 -12.46
C GLY A 38 0.50 38.12 -11.46
N ARG A 39 -0.85 38.11 -11.40
CA ARG A 39 -1.58 37.32 -10.41
C ARG A 39 -1.53 35.82 -10.75
N PRO A 40 -1.32 34.95 -9.75
CA PRO A 40 -1.44 33.51 -9.94
C PRO A 40 -2.82 33.12 -10.47
N ARG A 41 -2.86 32.28 -11.51
CA ARG A 41 -4.09 31.80 -12.15
C ARG A 41 -4.41 30.35 -11.85
N LYS A 42 -3.38 29.50 -11.77
CA LYS A 42 -3.52 28.07 -11.48
C LYS A 42 -2.20 27.48 -11.05
N MET A 43 -2.28 26.46 -10.21
CA MET A 43 -1.17 25.58 -9.90
C MET A 43 -0.89 24.66 -11.10
N ARG A 44 0.37 24.62 -11.56
CA ARG A 44 0.82 23.85 -12.72
C ARG A 44 1.43 22.51 -12.31
N SER A 45 2.36 22.52 -11.36
CA SER A 45 3.12 21.33 -10.94
C SER A 45 3.78 21.52 -9.57
N GLY A 46 4.31 20.43 -9.00
CA GLY A 46 5.02 20.46 -7.71
C GLY A 46 4.13 20.74 -6.50
N GLY A 47 4.67 21.48 -5.53
CA GLY A 47 3.95 22.03 -4.38
C GLY A 47 3.51 20.98 -3.37
N HIS A 48 4.48 20.29 -2.80
CA HIS A 48 4.29 19.18 -1.88
C HIS A 48 4.67 19.54 -0.43
N GLY A 49 5.22 20.72 -0.18
CA GLY A 49 5.55 21.19 1.17
C GLY A 49 4.38 21.92 1.83
N GLN A 50 4.57 22.28 3.10
CA GLN A 50 3.61 23.12 3.82
C GLN A 50 3.47 24.51 3.17
N ALA A 51 4.57 25.10 2.70
CA ALA A 51 4.54 26.42 2.05
C ALA A 51 3.62 26.50 0.82
N ASN A 52 3.40 25.39 0.10
CA ASN A 52 2.40 25.37 -0.98
C ASN A 52 0.98 25.59 -0.45
N ILE A 53 0.61 24.97 0.67
CA ILE A 53 -0.70 25.18 1.30
C ILE A 53 -0.87 26.64 1.72
N ASP A 54 0.21 27.23 2.27
CA ASP A 54 0.21 28.61 2.71
C ASP A 54 0.06 29.57 1.51
N LEU A 55 0.77 29.31 0.41
CA LEU A 55 0.62 30.05 -0.86
C LEU A 55 -0.76 29.91 -1.48
N LEU A 56 -1.34 28.69 -1.50
CA LEU A 56 -2.69 28.48 -2.00
C LEU A 56 -3.71 29.30 -1.19
N THR A 57 -3.54 29.34 0.13
CA THR A 57 -4.36 30.16 1.03
C THR A 57 -4.19 31.65 0.73
N GLN A 58 -2.94 32.12 0.64
CA GLN A 58 -2.61 33.53 0.37
C GLN A 58 -3.17 34.00 -0.98
N TYR A 59 -3.12 33.16 -2.00
CA TYR A 59 -3.62 33.47 -3.34
C TYR A 59 -5.13 33.24 -3.50
N GLY A 60 -5.82 32.74 -2.47
CA GLY A 60 -7.27 32.47 -2.52
C GLY A 60 -7.65 31.27 -3.38
N PHE A 61 -6.74 30.31 -3.59
CA PHE A 61 -7.08 29.04 -4.24
C PHE A 61 -7.81 28.12 -3.26
N THR A 62 -8.96 27.59 -3.67
CA THR A 62 -9.63 26.53 -2.93
C THR A 62 -8.84 25.22 -3.04
N PHE A 63 -8.55 24.60 -1.90
CA PHE A 63 -7.98 23.27 -1.81
C PHE A 63 -8.66 22.49 -0.69
N HIS A 64 -8.60 21.16 -0.76
CA HIS A 64 -9.09 20.28 0.29
C HIS A 64 -8.04 19.24 0.62
N ILE A 65 -7.74 19.06 1.91
CA ILE A 65 -7.00 17.90 2.40
C ILE A 65 -8.03 16.82 2.68
N ASP A 66 -8.16 15.88 1.74
CA ASP A 66 -9.18 14.83 1.77
C ASP A 66 -8.82 13.70 2.73
N LYS A 67 -7.52 13.44 2.96
CA LYS A 67 -7.05 12.41 3.88
C LYS A 67 -5.68 12.74 4.44
N VAL A 68 -5.48 12.46 5.73
CA VAL A 68 -4.18 12.41 6.39
C VAL A 68 -3.90 10.95 6.76
N TYR A 69 -2.72 10.44 6.40
CA TYR A 69 -2.33 9.06 6.65
C TYR A 69 -1.60 8.92 7.99
N PRO A 70 -1.49 7.71 8.57
CA PRO A 70 -0.83 7.50 9.86
C PRO A 70 0.62 8.00 9.92
N ASN A 71 1.33 7.96 8.79
CA ASN A 71 2.69 8.49 8.66
C ASN A 71 2.74 10.02 8.40
N GLY A 72 1.61 10.72 8.54
CA GLY A 72 1.46 12.16 8.39
C GLY A 72 1.33 12.67 6.96
N VAL A 73 1.51 11.84 5.93
CA VAL A 73 1.32 12.25 4.53
C VAL A 73 -0.11 12.73 4.30
N ARG A 74 -0.28 13.79 3.52
CA ARG A 74 -1.59 14.42 3.27
C ARG A 74 -1.95 14.29 1.80
N ARG A 75 -3.16 13.82 1.51
CA ARG A 75 -3.71 13.67 0.17
C ARG A 75 -4.89 14.61 0.00
N GLY A 76 -5.02 15.20 -1.17
CA GLY A 76 -6.15 16.08 -1.46
C GLY A 76 -6.20 16.60 -2.88
N ARG A 77 -6.94 17.69 -3.06
CA ARG A 77 -7.18 18.32 -4.36
C ARG A 77 -7.01 19.83 -4.29
N VAL A 78 -6.62 20.42 -5.42
CA VAL A 78 -6.53 21.88 -5.59
C VAL A 78 -7.44 22.26 -6.76
N THR A 79 -8.44 23.11 -6.50
CA THR A 79 -9.39 23.57 -7.51
C THR A 79 -8.66 24.33 -8.60
N GLY A 80 -9.00 24.07 -9.86
CA GLY A 80 -8.34 24.70 -11.01
C GLY A 80 -6.90 24.21 -11.29
N HIS A 81 -6.40 23.19 -10.60
CA HIS A 81 -5.08 22.63 -10.87
C HIS A 81 -4.96 22.16 -12.34
N ALA A 82 -3.82 22.43 -12.98
CA ALA A 82 -3.61 22.12 -14.41
C ALA A 82 -3.74 20.62 -14.72
N ALA A 83 -3.14 19.76 -13.90
CA ALA A 83 -3.30 18.31 -14.00
C ALA A 83 -4.69 17.85 -13.52
N LYS A 84 -5.48 17.22 -14.41
CA LYS A 84 -6.84 16.73 -14.11
C LYS A 84 -6.89 15.80 -12.89
N ARG A 85 -5.92 14.89 -12.75
CA ARG A 85 -5.85 13.94 -11.64
C ARG A 85 -5.76 14.63 -10.27
N LYS A 86 -4.98 15.70 -10.17
CA LYS A 86 -4.77 16.48 -8.95
C LYS A 86 -5.96 17.39 -8.63
N ARG A 87 -6.72 17.78 -9.65
CA ARG A 87 -7.94 18.59 -9.51
C ARG A 87 -9.16 17.74 -9.15
N ASP A 88 -9.37 16.64 -9.85
CA ASP A 88 -10.64 15.92 -9.87
C ASP A 88 -10.60 14.59 -9.10
N ARG A 89 -9.43 13.99 -8.87
CA ARG A 89 -9.26 12.65 -8.25
C ARG A 89 -8.54 12.65 -6.89
N ALA A 90 -8.37 13.83 -6.31
CA ALA A 90 -7.64 14.02 -5.05
C ALA A 90 -6.22 13.43 -5.10
N GLU A 91 -5.45 13.65 -6.16
CA GLU A 91 -4.08 13.13 -6.31
C GLU A 91 -2.98 14.17 -6.07
N GLN A 92 -3.32 15.33 -5.48
CA GLN A 92 -2.29 16.21 -4.91
C GLN A 92 -1.86 15.62 -3.57
N MET A 93 -0.56 15.59 -3.33
CA MET A 93 0.04 15.03 -2.14
C MET A 93 0.92 16.08 -1.48
N TRP A 94 0.88 16.16 -0.17
CA TRP A 94 1.78 16.97 0.63
C TRP A 94 2.49 16.11 1.67
N PHE A 95 3.72 16.50 1.98
CA PHE A 95 4.50 15.91 3.06
C PHE A 95 3.76 16.15 4.39
N PRO A 96 4.12 15.40 5.45
CA PRO A 96 3.66 15.72 6.79
C PRO A 96 3.87 17.21 7.10
N SER A 97 2.89 17.86 7.75
CA SER A 97 2.93 19.30 8.00
C SER A 97 4.13 19.73 8.84
N GLN A 98 4.66 18.81 9.66
CA GLN A 98 5.83 19.01 10.48
C GLN A 98 7.18 18.82 9.75
N TRP A 99 7.19 18.37 8.50
CA TRP A 99 8.45 18.22 7.75
C TRP A 99 9.01 19.57 7.35
N SER A 100 10.23 19.85 7.80
CA SER A 100 11.00 21.03 7.41
C SER A 100 11.58 20.89 6.00
N VAL A 101 12.11 22.00 5.46
CA VAL A 101 12.91 22.00 4.22
C VAL A 101 14.08 21.02 4.34
N GLU A 102 14.73 20.99 5.50
CA GLU A 102 15.85 20.10 5.78
C GLU A 102 15.43 18.62 5.76
N ASP A 103 14.26 18.28 6.30
CA ASP A 103 13.72 16.92 6.21
C ASP A 103 13.51 16.48 4.76
N ILE A 104 12.98 17.37 3.92
CA ILE A 104 12.75 17.09 2.49
C ILE A 104 14.08 16.93 1.74
N VAL A 105 15.08 17.76 2.03
CA VAL A 105 16.44 17.63 1.48
C VAL A 105 17.05 16.28 1.86
N LYS A 106 17.08 15.96 3.16
CA LYS A 106 17.62 14.70 3.67
C LYS A 106 16.91 13.49 3.09
N ALA A 107 15.59 13.56 2.92
CA ALA A 107 14.82 12.52 2.27
C ALA A 107 15.25 12.32 0.80
N GLY A 108 15.41 13.41 0.05
CA GLY A 108 15.86 13.35 -1.34
C GLY A 108 17.27 12.75 -1.48
N GLU A 109 18.20 13.16 -0.62
CA GLU A 109 19.57 12.65 -0.59
C GLU A 109 19.63 11.18 -0.22
N TYR A 110 18.87 10.78 0.81
CA TYR A 110 18.75 9.41 1.25
C TYR A 110 18.28 8.52 0.10
N VAL A 111 17.15 8.86 -0.53
CA VAL A 111 16.59 8.08 -1.65
C VAL A 111 17.57 8.01 -2.82
N SER A 112 18.25 9.11 -3.12
CA SER A 112 19.27 9.16 -4.18
C SER A 112 20.47 8.26 -3.90
N GLY A 113 20.85 8.11 -2.63
CA GLY A 113 22.02 7.34 -2.18
C GLY A 113 21.78 5.83 -2.06
N LEU A 114 20.52 5.37 -2.13
CA LEU A 114 20.20 3.94 -2.02
C LEU A 114 20.93 3.12 -3.09
N LYS A 115 21.40 1.92 -2.70
CA LYS A 115 22.11 0.99 -3.61
C LYS A 115 21.30 0.68 -4.87
N SER A 116 19.98 0.60 -4.74
CA SER A 116 19.02 0.36 -5.83
C SER A 116 18.87 1.55 -6.80
N ASN A 117 19.25 2.76 -6.38
CA ASN A 117 18.94 4.02 -7.08
C ASN A 117 20.19 4.73 -7.63
N ARG A 118 21.36 4.51 -7.04
CA ARG A 118 22.61 5.22 -7.38
C ARG A 118 23.08 5.08 -8.84
N HIS A 119 22.72 3.98 -9.52
CA HIS A 119 23.13 3.70 -10.92
C HIS A 119 21.95 3.66 -11.89
N LYS A 120 20.78 4.15 -11.48
CA LYS A 120 19.59 4.14 -12.33
C LYS A 120 19.64 5.29 -13.34
N PRO A 121 19.03 5.11 -14.53
CA PRO A 121 18.91 6.17 -15.53
C PRO A 121 18.24 7.43 -14.96
N GLU A 122 18.51 8.57 -15.57
CA GLU A 122 17.85 9.83 -15.26
C GLU A 122 16.43 9.89 -15.86
N GLY A 123 15.64 10.87 -15.40
CA GLY A 123 14.29 11.12 -15.94
C GLY A 123 13.20 10.15 -15.45
N ILE A 124 13.56 9.05 -14.79
CA ILE A 124 12.62 8.15 -14.10
C ILE A 124 12.42 8.56 -12.64
N ILE A 125 11.35 8.05 -12.02
CA ILE A 125 11.14 8.21 -10.58
C ILE A 125 11.94 7.13 -9.85
N LEU A 126 12.82 7.58 -8.95
CA LEU A 126 13.53 6.71 -8.01
C LEU A 126 12.80 6.76 -6.67
N TRP A 127 12.60 5.59 -6.06
CA TRP A 127 11.79 5.44 -4.86
C TRP A 127 12.64 5.06 -3.65
N GLY A 128 12.21 5.49 -2.48
CA GLY A 128 12.67 4.98 -1.19
C GLY A 128 11.73 5.40 -0.08
N THR A 129 11.94 4.85 1.12
CA THR A 129 11.15 5.21 2.30
C THR A 129 12.04 5.93 3.29
N TYR A 130 11.65 7.14 3.71
CA TYR A 130 12.38 7.96 4.66
C TYR A 130 11.44 8.40 5.79
N LYS A 131 11.81 8.12 7.05
CA LYS A 131 10.97 8.39 8.24
C LYS A 131 9.51 7.91 8.07
N GLY A 132 9.32 6.71 7.50
CA GLY A 132 7.99 6.12 7.26
C GLY A 132 7.20 6.69 6.06
N VAL A 133 7.73 7.70 5.37
CA VAL A 133 7.12 8.28 4.15
C VAL A 133 7.76 7.69 2.91
N ARG A 134 6.95 7.22 1.95
CA ARG A 134 7.47 6.83 0.63
C ARG A 134 7.73 8.10 -0.19
N VAL A 135 8.97 8.27 -0.63
CA VAL A 135 9.46 9.46 -1.30
C VAL A 135 9.90 9.09 -2.72
N GLY A 136 9.41 9.84 -3.68
CA GLY A 136 9.86 9.81 -5.07
C GLY A 136 10.82 10.95 -5.34
N ILE A 137 11.91 10.66 -6.06
CA ILE A 137 12.78 11.69 -6.62
C ILE A 137 12.91 11.52 -8.13
N ILE A 138 13.12 12.63 -8.84
CA ILE A 138 13.48 12.63 -10.26
C ILE A 138 14.82 13.34 -10.42
N LYS A 139 15.77 12.69 -11.09
CA LYS A 139 17.09 13.26 -11.39
C LYS A 139 17.19 13.68 -12.84
N ARG A 140 17.90 14.79 -13.10
CA ARG A 140 18.35 15.24 -14.42
C ARG A 140 19.69 15.95 -14.28
N ASN A 141 20.62 15.69 -15.19
CA ASN A 141 21.97 16.27 -15.23
C ASN A 141 22.72 16.09 -13.89
N GLY A 142 22.64 14.90 -13.31
CA GLY A 142 23.27 14.53 -12.04
C GLY A 142 22.59 15.10 -10.79
N GLN A 143 21.57 15.95 -10.95
CA GLN A 143 20.92 16.66 -9.84
C GLN A 143 19.47 16.21 -9.64
N ILE A 144 19.03 16.20 -8.39
CA ILE A 144 17.64 15.98 -8.02
C ILE A 144 16.85 17.25 -8.39
N GLN A 145 15.81 17.09 -9.20
CA GLN A 145 14.95 18.18 -9.70
C GLN A 145 13.55 18.20 -9.06
N THR A 146 13.14 17.08 -8.48
CA THR A 146 11.83 16.96 -7.82
C THR A 146 11.94 15.96 -6.68
N ILE A 147 11.36 16.30 -5.54
CA ILE A 147 11.20 15.45 -4.36
C ILE A 147 9.72 15.52 -3.99
N PHE A 148 9.05 14.38 -3.87
CA PHE A 148 7.62 14.38 -3.58
C PHE A 148 7.20 13.18 -2.73
N PRO A 149 6.18 13.34 -1.88
CA PRO A 149 5.61 12.23 -1.16
C PRO A 149 4.73 11.44 -2.12
N PHE A 150 4.78 10.14 -1.96
CA PHE A 150 3.86 9.24 -2.62
C PHE A 150 3.28 8.35 -1.55
N LEU A 151 1.99 8.06 -1.68
CA LEU A 151 1.45 6.93 -0.96
C LEU A 151 1.88 5.72 -1.75
N ASN A 152 2.29 4.65 -1.07
CA ASN A 152 2.35 3.37 -1.73
C ASN A 152 0.91 3.02 -2.13
N ARG A 153 0.44 3.52 -3.29
CA ARG A 153 -0.66 2.91 -4.02
C ARG A 153 -0.08 1.60 -4.45
N LYS A 154 -0.21 0.60 -3.59
CA LYS A 154 -0.53 -0.70 -4.15
C LYS A 154 -1.90 -0.42 -4.83
N SER A 155 -2.01 -0.55 -6.16
CA SER A 155 -3.35 -0.50 -6.77
C SER A 155 -4.25 -1.55 -6.09
N PRO A 156 -5.58 -1.51 -6.16
CA PRO A 156 -6.39 -2.62 -5.63
C PRO A 156 -5.97 -3.99 -6.21
N GLN A 157 -5.34 -4.02 -7.39
CA GLN A 157 -4.70 -5.22 -7.93
C GLN A 157 -3.33 -5.51 -7.31
N ASP A 158 -2.51 -4.52 -6.95
CA ASP A 158 -1.26 -4.72 -6.21
C ASP A 158 -1.47 -4.92 -4.71
N GLU A 159 -2.59 -4.48 -4.13
CA GLU A 159 -3.01 -4.75 -2.75
C GLU A 159 -3.49 -6.18 -2.69
N ARG A 160 -4.39 -6.59 -3.58
CA ARG A 160 -4.76 -8.00 -3.73
C ARG A 160 -3.59 -8.88 -4.13
N LYS A 161 -2.71 -8.44 -5.03
CA LYS A 161 -1.49 -9.21 -5.37
C LYS A 161 -0.50 -9.23 -4.21
N ALA A 162 -0.42 -8.19 -3.39
CA ALA A 162 0.46 -8.19 -2.23
C ALA A 162 -0.11 -8.88 -1.00
N MET A 163 -1.44 -8.95 -0.86
CA MET A 163 -2.18 -9.73 0.14
C MET A 163 -2.17 -11.21 -0.26
N ASN A 164 -2.39 -11.53 -1.54
CA ASN A 164 -2.17 -12.87 -2.08
C ASN A 164 -0.68 -13.24 -2.06
N MET A 165 0.25 -12.29 -2.21
CA MET A 165 1.66 -12.55 -1.91
C MET A 165 1.89 -12.68 -0.40
N ASP A 166 1.05 -12.17 0.49
CA ASP A 166 1.16 -12.39 1.94
C ASP A 166 0.69 -13.81 2.29
N ILE A 167 -0.49 -14.22 1.80
CA ILE A 167 -1.01 -15.60 1.95
C ILE A 167 -0.04 -16.60 1.32
N ARG A 168 0.32 -16.44 0.04
CA ARG A 168 1.29 -17.33 -0.62
C ARG A 168 2.66 -17.31 0.01
N ARG A 169 3.12 -16.17 0.53
CA ARG A 169 4.40 -16.10 1.24
C ARG A 169 4.33 -16.80 2.58
N SER A 170 3.23 -16.69 3.30
CA SER A 170 3.04 -17.40 4.57
C SER A 170 2.97 -18.92 4.35
N ILE A 171 2.23 -19.37 3.33
CA ILE A 171 2.21 -20.77 2.87
C ILE A 171 3.62 -21.21 2.48
N LYS A 172 4.32 -20.43 1.65
CA LYS A 172 5.69 -20.75 1.23
C LYS A 172 6.66 -20.76 2.41
N GLN A 173 6.52 -19.85 3.36
CA GLN A 173 7.32 -19.82 4.57
C GLN A 173 7.10 -21.09 5.38
N ARG A 174 5.86 -21.53 5.57
CA ARG A 174 5.56 -22.80 6.21
C ARG A 174 6.13 -23.99 5.44
N ALA A 175 5.96 -24.02 4.12
CA ALA A 175 6.47 -25.09 3.25
C ALA A 175 8.00 -25.18 3.20
N ASP A 176 8.70 -24.04 3.32
CA ASP A 176 10.16 -23.98 3.38
C ASP A 176 10.69 -24.19 4.82
N THR A 177 9.81 -24.23 5.84
CA THR A 177 10.18 -24.46 7.24
C THR A 177 10.36 -25.95 7.51
N VAL A 178 11.47 -26.31 8.16
CA VAL A 178 11.75 -27.70 8.54
C VAL A 178 10.84 -28.10 9.68
N ASP A 179 10.17 -29.24 9.55
CA ASP A 179 9.15 -29.70 10.50
C ASP A 179 9.67 -29.91 11.92
N GLU A 180 10.98 -30.16 12.08
CA GLU A 180 11.66 -30.33 13.38
C GLU A 180 11.93 -28.99 14.12
N ASP A 181 11.67 -27.84 13.48
CA ASP A 181 11.79 -26.52 14.11
C ASP A 181 10.41 -26.05 14.60
N ASP A 182 9.93 -26.65 15.70
CA ASP A 182 8.61 -26.38 16.30
C ASP A 182 8.31 -24.88 16.46
N ILE A 183 9.32 -24.09 16.85
CA ILE A 183 9.18 -22.64 17.05
C ILE A 183 8.88 -21.94 15.72
N MET A 184 9.59 -22.31 14.66
CA MET A 184 9.39 -21.74 13.34
C MET A 184 8.13 -22.26 12.66
N VAL A 185 7.73 -23.51 12.93
CA VAL A 185 6.45 -24.08 12.48
C VAL A 185 5.30 -23.28 13.11
N GLU A 186 5.28 -23.15 14.44
CA GLU A 186 4.23 -22.40 15.15
C GLU A 186 4.18 -20.93 14.71
N ARG A 187 5.34 -20.31 14.49
CA ARG A 187 5.40 -18.95 13.95
C ARG A 187 4.82 -18.86 12.54
N SER A 188 5.10 -19.84 11.69
CA SER A 188 4.62 -19.84 10.31
C SER A 188 3.11 -20.09 10.23
N TRP A 189 2.54 -20.93 11.10
CA TRP A 189 1.10 -21.04 11.27
C TRP A 189 0.46 -19.72 11.70
N LYS A 190 1.01 -19.05 12.73
CA LYS A 190 0.49 -17.74 13.17
C LYS A 190 0.56 -16.68 12.07
N ASP A 191 1.68 -16.60 11.35
CA ASP A 191 1.83 -15.68 10.22
C ASP A 191 0.81 -15.99 9.11
N MET A 192 0.53 -17.28 8.84
CA MET A 192 -0.45 -17.73 7.86
C MET A 192 -1.90 -17.41 8.25
N VAL A 193 -2.26 -17.65 9.51
CA VAL A 193 -3.57 -17.26 10.06
C VAL A 193 -3.76 -15.76 9.96
N VAL A 194 -2.78 -14.97 10.42
CA VAL A 194 -2.82 -13.50 10.34
C VAL A 194 -3.02 -13.02 8.90
N ALA A 195 -2.31 -13.61 7.94
CA ALA A 195 -2.47 -13.26 6.53
C ALA A 195 -3.90 -13.54 6.02
N CYS A 196 -4.49 -14.66 6.42
CA CYS A 196 -5.83 -15.06 5.98
C CYS A 196 -6.96 -14.26 6.64
N VAL A 197 -6.85 -13.92 7.93
CA VAL A 197 -7.93 -13.23 8.68
C VAL A 197 -7.89 -11.71 8.51
N SER A 198 -6.78 -11.15 8.02
CA SER A 198 -6.63 -9.70 7.80
C SER A 198 -7.62 -9.13 6.76
N ASP A 199 -8.05 -9.95 5.80
CA ASP A 199 -9.06 -9.59 4.79
C ASP A 199 -9.80 -10.86 4.31
N VAL A 200 -10.80 -11.29 5.08
CA VAL A 200 -11.59 -12.51 4.81
C VAL A 200 -12.22 -12.52 3.40
N PRO A 201 -12.80 -11.42 2.88
CA PRO A 201 -13.29 -11.38 1.49
C PRO A 201 -12.22 -11.66 0.43
N ASP A 202 -10.98 -11.19 0.60
CA ASP A 202 -9.90 -11.49 -0.35
C ASP A 202 -9.39 -12.92 -0.19
N THR A 203 -9.36 -13.45 1.03
CA THR A 203 -9.04 -14.87 1.30
C THR A 203 -10.04 -15.79 0.61
N ILE A 204 -11.35 -15.53 0.72
CA ILE A 204 -12.40 -16.26 -0.02
C ILE A 204 -12.10 -16.22 -1.53
N LYS A 205 -11.83 -15.03 -2.05
CA LYS A 205 -11.54 -14.86 -3.47
C LYS A 205 -10.28 -15.61 -3.91
N PHE A 206 -9.23 -15.62 -3.09
CA PHE A 206 -8.01 -16.37 -3.33
C PHE A 206 -8.32 -17.87 -3.43
N ILE A 207 -9.02 -18.42 -2.44
CA ILE A 207 -9.45 -19.82 -2.39
C ILE A 207 -10.30 -20.16 -3.63
N ASP A 208 -11.24 -19.30 -4.00
CA ASP A 208 -12.16 -19.58 -5.09
C ASP A 208 -11.58 -19.49 -6.50
N THR A 209 -10.53 -18.68 -6.70
CA THR A 209 -10.09 -18.29 -8.05
C THR A 209 -8.61 -18.49 -8.33
N GLN A 210 -7.77 -18.67 -7.30
CA GLN A 210 -6.31 -18.61 -7.43
C GLN A 210 -5.55 -19.69 -6.68
N CYS A 211 -6.14 -20.30 -5.65
CA CYS A 211 -5.49 -21.32 -4.83
C CYS A 211 -5.25 -22.59 -5.65
N SER A 212 -4.00 -23.05 -5.69
CA SER A 212 -3.67 -24.37 -6.25
C SER A 212 -4.04 -25.50 -5.27
N ALA A 213 -4.01 -26.75 -5.74
CA ALA A 213 -4.18 -27.93 -4.89
C ALA A 213 -3.12 -28.00 -3.78
N ASP A 214 -1.84 -27.79 -4.13
CA ASP A 214 -0.72 -27.77 -3.18
C ASP A 214 -0.84 -26.62 -2.16
N GLU A 215 -1.27 -25.44 -2.60
CA GLU A 215 -1.53 -24.32 -1.68
C GLU A 215 -2.69 -24.63 -0.73
N LEU A 216 -3.69 -25.39 -1.17
CA LEU A 216 -4.84 -25.79 -0.36
C LEU A 216 -4.45 -26.80 0.73
N SER A 217 -3.55 -27.74 0.45
CA SER A 217 -3.09 -28.69 1.47
C SER A 217 -2.26 -28.01 2.56
N TRP A 218 -1.39 -27.05 2.23
CA TRP A 218 -0.71 -26.23 3.24
C TRP A 218 -1.67 -25.37 4.06
N LEU A 219 -2.70 -24.79 3.43
CA LEU A 219 -3.70 -23.99 4.13
C LEU A 219 -4.52 -24.84 5.12
N SER A 220 -4.66 -26.14 4.87
CA SER A 220 -5.41 -27.05 5.77
C SER A 220 -4.79 -27.22 7.15
N GLU A 221 -3.51 -26.88 7.32
CA GLU A 221 -2.85 -26.94 8.63
C GLU A 221 -3.38 -25.90 9.64
N VAL A 222 -4.16 -24.91 9.19
CA VAL A 222 -4.71 -23.83 10.04
C VAL A 222 -6.23 -23.69 9.95
N PHE A 223 -6.94 -24.73 9.49
CA PHE A 223 -8.40 -24.66 9.37
C PHE A 223 -9.08 -24.39 10.70
N ASP A 224 -8.60 -24.98 11.79
CA ASP A 224 -9.08 -24.75 13.15
C ASP A 224 -9.12 -23.26 13.49
N GLU A 225 -7.99 -22.56 13.33
CA GLU A 225 -7.88 -21.14 13.65
C GLU A 225 -8.69 -20.27 12.68
N LEU A 226 -8.78 -20.65 11.40
CA LEU A 226 -9.61 -19.91 10.44
C LEU A 226 -11.10 -20.02 10.79
N VAL A 227 -11.58 -21.20 11.16
CA VAL A 227 -12.95 -21.42 11.63
C VAL A 227 -13.17 -20.62 12.92
N GLU A 228 -12.30 -20.80 13.91
CA GLU A 228 -12.41 -20.19 15.23
C GLU A 228 -12.45 -18.66 15.15
N GLN A 229 -11.50 -18.04 14.44
CA GLN A 229 -11.32 -16.59 14.45
C GLN A 229 -12.28 -15.86 13.51
N THR A 230 -12.66 -16.46 12.39
CA THR A 230 -13.49 -15.75 11.40
C THR A 230 -14.98 -15.96 11.62
N GLN A 231 -15.37 -17.15 12.10
CA GLN A 231 -16.78 -17.58 12.19
C GLN A 231 -17.58 -17.21 10.93
N ASN A 232 -16.95 -17.31 9.76
CA ASN A 232 -17.51 -16.79 8.51
C ASN A 232 -18.02 -17.94 7.63
N PRO A 233 -19.35 -18.11 7.47
CA PRO A 233 -19.91 -19.21 6.68
C PRO A 233 -19.44 -19.22 5.22
N GLU A 234 -19.25 -18.06 4.59
CA GLU A 234 -18.81 -17.97 3.19
C GLU A 234 -17.38 -18.49 3.03
N LEU A 235 -16.48 -18.19 3.99
CA LEU A 235 -15.13 -18.72 3.99
C LEU A 235 -15.11 -20.25 4.09
N ILE A 236 -15.89 -20.83 5.00
CA ILE A 236 -15.93 -22.28 5.18
C ILE A 236 -16.52 -22.97 3.95
N LEU A 237 -17.56 -22.39 3.33
CA LEU A 237 -18.12 -22.91 2.09
C LEU A 237 -17.11 -22.79 0.92
N SER A 238 -16.32 -21.72 0.87
CA SER A 238 -15.26 -21.56 -0.12
C SER A 238 -14.18 -22.64 0.03
N LEU A 239 -13.71 -22.91 1.27
CA LEU A 239 -12.78 -24.00 1.56
C LEU A 239 -13.34 -25.35 1.13
N ARG A 240 -14.57 -25.67 1.53
CA ARG A 240 -15.27 -26.90 1.12
C ARG A 240 -15.32 -27.05 -0.40
N ASN A 241 -15.71 -25.99 -1.10
CA ASN A 241 -15.82 -26.00 -2.56
C ASN A 241 -14.45 -26.10 -3.24
N ALA A 242 -13.39 -25.54 -2.65
CA ALA A 242 -12.03 -25.75 -3.12
C ALA A 242 -11.58 -27.21 -2.96
N ILE A 243 -11.90 -27.85 -1.84
CA ILE A 243 -11.61 -29.28 -1.61
C ILE A 243 -12.35 -30.15 -2.64
N ILE A 244 -13.65 -29.92 -2.85
CA ILE A 244 -14.45 -30.66 -3.85
C ILE A 244 -13.88 -30.51 -5.27
N ARG A 245 -13.32 -29.33 -5.61
CA ARG A 245 -12.67 -29.08 -6.91
C ARG A 245 -11.33 -29.81 -7.06
N ASN A 246 -10.70 -30.25 -5.97
CA ASN A 246 -9.39 -30.89 -5.94
C ASN A 246 -9.45 -32.29 -5.27
N PRO A 247 -10.23 -33.25 -5.82
CA PRO A 247 -10.51 -34.52 -5.16
C PRO A 247 -9.28 -35.42 -4.95
N GLU A 248 -8.26 -35.31 -5.81
CA GLU A 248 -7.02 -36.08 -5.64
C GLU A 248 -6.17 -35.56 -4.48
N GLU A 249 -6.18 -34.24 -4.26
CA GLU A 249 -5.49 -33.60 -3.14
C GLU A 249 -6.20 -33.92 -1.82
N ASP A 250 -7.55 -33.86 -1.84
CA ASP A 250 -8.40 -34.28 -0.73
C ASP A 250 -8.13 -35.72 -0.30
N LYS A 251 -8.15 -36.66 -1.24
CA LYS A 251 -7.87 -38.07 -0.96
C LYS A 251 -6.47 -38.29 -0.40
N ARG A 252 -5.50 -37.45 -0.78
CA ARG A 252 -4.11 -37.58 -0.35
C ARG A 252 -3.88 -37.06 1.07
N TYR A 253 -4.54 -35.96 1.43
CA TYR A 253 -4.29 -35.24 2.69
C TYR A 253 -5.51 -35.17 3.63
N TYR A 254 -6.61 -35.85 3.28
CA TYR A 254 -7.85 -35.91 4.06
C TYR A 254 -8.42 -34.52 4.37
N LEU A 255 -8.44 -33.64 3.37
CA LEU A 255 -8.75 -32.22 3.55
C LEU A 255 -10.20 -32.00 4.01
N MET A 256 -11.15 -32.77 3.48
CA MET A 256 -12.56 -32.68 3.87
C MET A 256 -12.77 -33.15 5.31
N ASP A 257 -12.08 -34.21 5.73
CA ASP A 257 -12.18 -34.73 7.10
C ASP A 257 -11.58 -33.71 8.10
N ASN A 258 -10.41 -33.12 7.77
CA ASN A 258 -9.82 -32.03 8.54
C ASN A 258 -10.79 -30.83 8.67
N LEU A 259 -11.39 -30.40 7.56
CA LEU A 259 -12.35 -29.29 7.60
C LEU A 259 -13.61 -29.64 8.42
N ASP A 260 -14.11 -30.88 8.34
CA ASP A 260 -15.24 -31.38 9.13
C ASP A 260 -14.91 -31.37 10.64
N GLU A 261 -13.69 -31.77 11.04
CA GLU A 261 -13.21 -31.74 12.43
C GLU A 261 -13.10 -30.31 12.96
N ALA A 262 -12.42 -29.43 12.22
CA ALA A 262 -12.25 -28.00 12.56
C ALA A 262 -13.60 -27.32 12.78
N PHE A 263 -14.53 -27.59 11.86
CA PHE A 263 -15.89 -27.12 11.88
C PHE A 263 -16.67 -27.57 13.13
N ASP A 264 -16.63 -28.87 13.45
CA ASP A 264 -17.39 -29.42 14.56
C ASP A 264 -16.82 -28.95 15.90
N ALA A 265 -15.50 -28.83 16.01
CA ALA A 265 -14.80 -28.35 17.20
C ALA A 265 -15.00 -26.84 17.44
N TYR A 266 -14.76 -25.99 16.42
CA TYR A 266 -14.62 -24.54 16.62
C TYR A 266 -15.74 -23.68 16.01
N GLY A 267 -16.60 -24.25 15.16
CA GLY A 267 -17.66 -23.51 14.49
C GLY A 267 -18.80 -23.09 15.43
N ASP A 268 -19.28 -21.86 15.27
CA ASP A 268 -20.50 -21.36 15.91
C ASP A 268 -21.78 -21.90 15.25
N TYR A 269 -22.95 -21.52 15.76
CA TYR A 269 -24.22 -21.99 15.21
C TYR A 269 -24.44 -21.61 13.73
N ALA A 270 -24.04 -20.40 13.33
CA ALA A 270 -24.28 -19.91 11.97
C ALA A 270 -23.42 -20.67 10.96
N VAL A 271 -22.12 -20.84 11.27
CA VAL A 271 -21.20 -21.68 10.51
C VAL A 271 -21.73 -23.12 10.48
N LYS A 272 -22.13 -23.66 11.64
CA LYS A 272 -22.72 -25.00 11.78
C LYS A 272 -23.93 -25.25 10.91
N SER A 273 -24.84 -24.30 10.89
CA SER A 273 -26.05 -24.38 10.09
C SER A 273 -25.74 -24.32 8.58
N ALA A 274 -24.88 -23.39 8.16
CA ALA A 274 -24.57 -23.20 6.74
C ALA A 274 -23.83 -24.40 6.14
N TYR A 275 -22.83 -24.93 6.83
CA TYR A 275 -22.04 -26.05 6.35
C TYR A 275 -22.85 -27.34 6.24
N ARG A 276 -23.67 -27.65 7.25
CA ARG A 276 -24.59 -28.81 7.22
C ARG A 276 -25.58 -28.72 6.07
N LYS A 277 -26.21 -27.56 5.87
CA LYS A 277 -27.13 -27.33 4.73
C LYS A 277 -26.45 -27.57 3.38
N ALA A 278 -25.20 -27.12 3.24
CA ALA A 278 -24.41 -27.34 2.03
C ALA A 278 -24.01 -28.82 1.84
N LYS A 279 -23.77 -29.56 2.92
CA LYS A 279 -23.49 -31.01 2.90
C LYS A 279 -24.74 -31.82 2.51
N ASP A 280 -25.91 -31.42 3.01
CA ASP A 280 -27.18 -32.12 2.80
C ASP A 280 -27.88 -31.74 1.47
N GLY A 281 -27.29 -30.85 0.66
CA GLY A 281 -27.83 -30.44 -0.63
C GLY A 281 -29.09 -29.55 -0.54
N ILE A 282 -29.35 -28.93 0.61
CA ILE A 282 -30.49 -28.04 0.81
C ILE A 282 -30.05 -26.61 0.44
N SER A 283 -30.32 -26.19 -0.79
CA SER A 283 -30.17 -24.79 -1.21
C SER A 283 -31.19 -23.92 -0.47
N LEU A 284 -30.74 -22.76 0.04
CA LEU A 284 -31.62 -21.61 0.25
C LEU A 284 -31.95 -20.97 -1.10
#